data_AF-A0A3A8KA97-F1
#
_entry.id   AF-A0A3A8KA97-F1
#
_cell.length_a   1.000
_cell.length_b   1.000
_cell.length_c   1.000
_cell.angle_alpha   90.00
_cell.angle_beta   90.00
_cell.angle_gamma   90.00
#
_symmetry.space_group_name_H-M   'P 1'
#
loop_
_entity.id
_entity.type
_entity.pdbx_description
1 polymer ?
#
loop_
_entity_poly.entity_id
_entity_poly.type
_entity_poly.pdbx_seq_one_letter_code
_entity_poly.pdbx_strand_id
1 'polypeptide(L)'
;MTGLVRNSHNPGLPNGTLLSGYLWTGGEGIVGRYTQAQLPDGRTVPVCIETGEQGFVRKLEESTPGAAVSIQSVPAYPVERWH
;
A
#
# COMPACT_ATOMS: atom_id res chain seq x y z
N MET A 1 3.22 2.68 8.60
CA MET A 1 4.01 2.12 7.49
C MET A 1 4.23 3.21 6.44
N THR A 2 5.29 3.07 5.64
CA THR A 2 5.57 3.96 4.50
C THR A 2 5.75 3.13 3.25
N GLY A 3 5.23 3.62 2.12
CA GLY A 3 5.38 3.01 0.80
C GLY A 3 5.98 3.99 -0.20
N LEU A 4 6.76 3.50 -1.15
CA LEU A 4 7.29 4.32 -2.25
C LEU A 4 6.63 3.89 -3.55
N VAL A 5 6.04 4.85 -4.27
CA VAL A 5 5.47 4.62 -5.60
C VAL A 5 6.61 4.50 -6.63
N ARG A 6 6.72 3.34 -7.28
CA ARG A 6 7.81 3.05 -8.24
C ARG A 6 7.36 2.94 -9.70
N ASN A 7 6.17 2.39 -9.96
CA ASN A 7 5.67 2.07 -11.30
C ASN A 7 4.22 2.55 -11.50
N SER A 8 3.99 3.86 -11.38
CA SER A 8 2.68 4.47 -11.56
C SER A 8 2.46 4.95 -13.00
N HIS A 9 1.27 4.65 -13.52
CA HIS A 9 0.74 5.23 -14.75
C HIS A 9 -0.29 6.34 -14.46
N ASN A 10 -0.51 6.67 -13.18
CA ASN A 10 -1.42 7.73 -12.76
C ASN A 10 -0.65 9.04 -12.55
N PRO A 11 -0.89 10.10 -13.36
CA PRO A 11 -0.19 11.37 -13.22
C PRO A 11 -0.47 12.09 -11.89
N GLY A 12 -1.58 11.79 -11.21
CA GLY A 12 -1.88 12.30 -9.87
C GLY A 12 -1.11 11.63 -8.73
N LEU A 13 -0.47 10.49 -9.00
CA LEU A 13 0.36 9.72 -8.07
C LEU A 13 1.66 9.31 -8.78
N PRO A 14 2.53 10.27 -9.13
CA PRO A 14 3.75 9.98 -9.89
C PRO A 14 4.74 9.13 -9.10
N ASN A 15 5.68 8.52 -9.81
CA ASN A 15 6.82 7.83 -9.21
C ASN A 15 7.61 8.76 -8.28
N GLY A 16 8.12 8.22 -7.18
CA GLY A 16 8.77 9.00 -6.13
C GLY A 16 7.82 9.51 -5.04
N THR A 17 6.49 9.37 -5.22
CA THR A 17 5.52 9.68 -4.17
C THR A 17 5.74 8.76 -2.96
N LEU A 18 5.82 9.37 -1.77
CA LEU A 18 5.87 8.65 -0.49
C LEU A 18 4.47 8.56 0.10
N LEU A 19 4.00 7.34 0.32
CA LEU A 19 2.73 7.04 0.95
C LEU A 19 2.93 6.76 2.43
N SER A 20 2.06 7.29 3.28
CA SER A 20 2.04 7.00 4.72
C SER A 20 0.68 6.48 5.15
N GLY A 21 0.68 5.51 6.06
CA GLY A 21 -0.54 4.92 6.58
C GLY A 21 -0.29 3.74 7.49
N TYR A 22 -1.20 2.76 7.43
CA TYR A 22 -1.31 1.68 8.40
C TYR A 22 -1.17 0.32 7.72
N LEU A 23 -0.64 -0.64 8.48
CA LEU A 23 -0.43 -2.01 8.04
C LEU A 23 -1.00 -2.96 9.09
N TRP A 24 -1.75 -3.95 8.65
CA TRP A 24 -2.25 -5.04 9.48
C TRP A 24 -1.84 -6.36 8.87
N THR A 25 -1.38 -7.27 9.71
CA THR A 25 -1.01 -8.63 9.33
C THR A 25 -1.88 -9.59 10.14
N GLY A 26 -2.80 -10.29 9.49
CA GLY A 26 -3.81 -11.09 10.17
C GLY A 26 -4.45 -12.11 9.25
N GLY A 27 -4.88 -13.26 9.78
CA GLY A 27 -5.36 -14.37 8.96
C GLY A 27 -4.38 -14.73 7.84
N GLU A 28 -4.88 -14.90 6.62
CA GLU A 28 -4.09 -15.21 5.42
C GLU A 28 -3.54 -13.97 4.69
N GLY A 29 -3.86 -12.76 5.17
CA GLY A 29 -3.65 -11.51 4.42
C GLY A 29 -2.79 -10.47 5.12
N ILE A 30 -2.28 -9.56 4.30
CA ILE A 30 -1.60 -8.32 4.69
C ILE A 30 -2.43 -7.18 4.10
N VAL A 31 -2.89 -6.28 4.97
CA VAL A 31 -3.71 -5.13 4.60
C VAL A 31 -2.88 -3.88 4.82
N GLY A 32 -2.53 -3.18 3.75
CA GLY A 32 -1.96 -1.83 3.79
C GLY A 32 -3.01 -0.81 3.37
N ARG A 33 -3.23 0.22 4.18
CA ARG A 33 -4.08 1.37 3.83
C ARG A 33 -3.30 2.66 4.02
N TYR A 34 -3.16 3.43 2.95
CA TYR A 34 -2.46 4.71 2.95
C TYR A 34 -3.46 5.86 2.93
N THR A 35 -3.23 6.83 3.81
CA THR A 35 -4.12 7.97 4.02
C THR A 35 -3.48 9.30 3.60
N GLN A 36 -2.17 9.30 3.36
CA GLN A 36 -1.42 10.50 2.99
C GLN A 36 -0.39 10.18 1.91
N ALA A 37 -0.25 11.08 0.94
CA ALA A 37 0.77 11.05 -0.10
C ALA A 37 1.60 12.34 -0.06
N GLN A 38 2.92 12.20 0.02
CA GLN A 38 3.87 13.27 -0.22
C GLN A 38 4.38 13.15 -1.65
N LEU A 39 3.97 14.09 -2.49
CA LEU A 39 4.32 14.15 -3.90
C LEU A 39 5.77 14.60 -4.10
N PRO A 40 6.39 14.30 -5.26
CA PRO A 40 7.76 14.71 -5.55
C PRO A 40 8.01 16.22 -5.55
N ASP A 41 6.96 17.03 -5.76
CA ASP A 41 7.01 18.49 -5.67
C ASP A 41 6.93 19.03 -4.24
N GLY A 42 6.90 18.14 -3.24
CA GLY A 42 6.84 18.46 -1.82
C GLY A 42 5.43 18.65 -1.26
N ARG A 43 4.38 18.65 -2.10
CA ARG A 43 2.99 18.75 -1.61
C ARG A 43 2.59 17.48 -0.88
N THR A 44 1.83 17.65 0.19
CA THR A 44 1.21 16.54 0.93
C THR A 44 -0.29 16.60 0.74
N VAL A 45 -0.89 15.50 0.26
CA VAL A 45 -2.33 15.40 -0.03
C VAL A 45 -2.94 14.16 0.65
N PRO A 46 -4.21 14.24 1.07
CA PRO A 46 -4.92 13.05 1.54
C PRO A 46 -5.18 12.10 0.38
N VAL A 47 -5.08 10.80 0.65
CA VAL A 47 -5.36 9.74 -0.34
C VAL A 47 -6.15 8.62 0.31
N CYS A 48 -6.79 7.81 -0.52
CA CYS A 48 -7.45 6.58 -0.11
C CYS A 48 -6.90 5.47 -1.01
N ILE A 49 -5.83 4.80 -0.56
CA ILE A 49 -5.12 3.77 -1.34
C ILE A 49 -4.95 2.51 -0.49
N GLU A 50 -5.23 1.36 -1.07
CA GLU A 50 -5.07 0.06 -0.43
C GLU A 50 -4.15 -0.86 -1.23
N THR A 51 -3.52 -1.81 -0.53
CA THR A 51 -2.67 -2.83 -1.17
C THR A 51 -3.50 -4.03 -1.62
N GLY A 52 -3.28 -4.48 -2.86
CA GLY A 52 -4.01 -5.59 -3.45
C GLY A 52 -5.40 -5.19 -3.96
N GLU A 53 -5.86 -5.85 -5.02
CA GLU A 53 -7.09 -5.49 -5.73
C GLU A 53 -8.36 -5.72 -4.90
N GLN A 54 -8.28 -6.66 -3.94
CA GLN A 54 -9.37 -7.01 -3.03
C GLN A 54 -9.17 -6.39 -1.64
N GLY A 55 -8.33 -5.36 -1.52
CA GLY A 55 -7.98 -4.71 -0.25
C GLY A 55 -6.99 -5.46 0.64
N PHE A 56 -6.43 -6.58 0.17
CA PHE A 56 -5.35 -7.29 0.84
C PHE A 56 -4.38 -7.94 -0.14
N VAL A 57 -3.17 -8.22 0.34
CA VAL A 57 -2.17 -9.06 -0.32
C VAL A 57 -2.10 -10.38 0.44
N ARG A 58 -2.14 -11.51 -0.26
CA ARG A 58 -1.97 -12.82 0.37
C ARG A 58 -0.54 -12.96 0.91
N LYS A 59 -0.41 -13.50 2.10
CA LYS A 59 0.88 -13.89 2.67
C LYS A 59 1.51 -15.00 1.82
N LEU A 60 2.83 -15.00 1.73
CA LEU A 60 3.56 -16.13 1.13
C LEU A 60 3.58 -17.33 2.08
N GLU A 61 3.76 -18.53 1.53
CA GLU A 61 3.71 -19.81 2.26
C GLU A 61 4.78 -19.91 3.36
N GLU A 62 5.87 -19.16 3.24
CA GLU A 62 6.95 -19.09 4.23
C GLU A 62 6.56 -18.32 5.51
N SER A 63 5.35 -17.75 5.55
CA SER A 63 4.83 -17.08 6.75
C SER A 63 4.59 -18.08 7.88
N THR A 64 4.91 -17.68 9.12
CA THR A 64 4.73 -18.50 10.32
C THR A 64 3.85 -17.77 11.34
N PRO A 65 3.34 -18.46 12.39
CA PRO A 65 2.62 -17.78 13.46
C PRO A 65 3.44 -16.64 14.06
N GLY A 66 2.92 -15.41 13.98
CA GLY A 66 3.60 -14.19 14.46
C GLY A 66 4.50 -13.50 13.42
N ALA A 67 4.72 -14.07 12.23
CA ALA A 67 5.54 -13.48 11.18
C ALA A 67 4.89 -13.61 9.79
N ALA A 68 4.62 -12.48 9.14
CA ALA A 68 4.06 -12.43 7.79
C ALA A 68 5.15 -12.11 6.77
N VAL A 69 5.16 -12.86 5.66
CA VAL A 69 6.09 -12.68 4.53
C VAL A 69 5.30 -12.25 3.30
N SER A 70 5.84 -11.27 2.57
CA SER A 70 5.31 -10.76 1.30
C SER A 70 6.47 -10.41 0.38
N ILE A 71 6.18 -10.32 -0.92
CA ILE A 71 7.07 -9.65 -1.86
C ILE A 71 7.25 -8.17 -1.50
N GLN A 72 8.41 -7.62 -1.86
CA GLN A 72 8.82 -6.26 -1.49
C GLN A 72 7.97 -5.16 -2.15
N SER A 73 7.47 -5.41 -3.37
CA SER A 73 6.62 -4.48 -4.12
C SER A 73 5.31 -5.16 -4.43
N VAL A 74 4.21 -4.58 -3.96
CA VAL A 74 2.85 -5.08 -4.18
C VAL A 74 2.04 -4.05 -4.95
N PRO A 75 1.07 -4.46 -5.78
CA PRO A 75 0.11 -3.54 -6.36
C PRO A 75 -0.67 -2.78 -5.27
N ALA A 76 -0.98 -1.53 -5.56
CA ALA A 76 -1.83 -0.70 -4.71
C ALA A 76 -2.79 0.10 -5.57
N TYR A 77 -4.01 0.30 -5.08
CA TYR A 77 -5.12 0.83 -5.83
C TYR A 77 -5.74 2.03 -5.11
N PRO A 78 -5.95 3.17 -5.78
CA PRO A 78 -6.81 4.22 -5.25
C PRO A 78 -8.26 3.72 -5.22
N VAL A 79 -8.94 3.93 -4.10
CA VAL A 79 -10.32 3.46 -3.87
C VAL A 79 -11.17 4.57 -3.27
N GLU A 80 -12.47 4.56 -3.54
CA GLU A 80 -13.41 5.53 -2.95
C GLU A 80 -13.74 5.19 -1.48
N ARG A 81 -13.73 3.90 -1.16
CA ARG A 81 -13.95 3.35 0.18
C ARG A 81 -13.05 2.15 0.37
N TRP A 82 -12.67 1.90 1.61
CA TRP A 82 -11.99 0.66 1.96
C TRP A 82 -12.91 -0.52 1.71
N HIS A 83 -12.34 -1.62 1.19
CA HIS A 83 -13.01 -2.91 1.20
C HIS A 83 -13.26 -3.41 2.63
#